data_AF-A0A4E0RB68-F1
#
_entry.id   AF-A0A4E0RB68-F1
#
_cell.length_a   1.000
_cell.length_b   1.000
_cell.length_c   1.000
_cell.angle_alpha   90.00
_cell.angle_beta   90.00
_cell.angle_gamma   90.00
#
_symmetry.space_group_name_H-M   'P 1'
#
loop_
_entity.id
_entity.type
_entity.pdbx_description
1 polymer ?
#
loop_
_entity_poly.entity_id
_entity_poly.type
_entity_poly.pdbx_seq_one_letter_code
_entity_poly.pdbx_strand_id
1 'polypeptide(L)'
;MSRNPFDEDCVPGSFGFSGTSGLANNGPGWLKTETPFSGGDYSFQAQIQDSQSRTRSSQQRALASIANSERIGVETANELLEQGEKLSRAEQQLDEISHLQKDSQRQINTLSSVFGGLKTFFSRKQSTPSGPTTATSTNPRPNEPARSTSSLRHSVSSQPTWSASLPAQEDFAPSRQNDTEFERNLGLMSDGVSRLKGLAQGLNEELRLQNEQLDRMAPRVDSVTDTMTRQNQQMNKLLGVKPK
;
A
#
# COMPACT_ATOMS: atom_id res chain seq x y z
N MET A 1 -29.07 5.63 12.97
CA MET A 1 -28.22 4.43 13.13
C MET A 1 -28.42 3.57 11.90
N SER A 2 -27.37 3.34 11.11
CA SER A 2 -27.47 2.58 9.85
C SER A 2 -27.60 1.08 10.16
N ARG A 3 -28.56 0.40 9.53
CA ARG A 3 -28.62 -1.07 9.58
C ARG A 3 -27.55 -1.65 8.66
N ASN A 4 -26.84 -2.65 9.17
CA ASN A 4 -25.78 -3.37 8.47
C ASN A 4 -26.42 -4.38 7.49
N PRO A 5 -26.10 -4.38 6.18
CA PRO A 5 -26.74 -5.25 5.19
C PRO A 5 -26.26 -6.72 5.23
N PHE A 6 -25.57 -7.13 6.29
CA PHE A 6 -25.06 -8.49 6.50
C PHE A 6 -25.71 -9.20 7.71
N ASP A 7 -26.58 -8.52 8.46
CA ASP A 7 -27.28 -9.08 9.62
C ASP A 7 -28.65 -9.68 9.20
N GLU A 8 -28.64 -10.59 8.22
CA GLU A 8 -29.78 -11.48 7.92
C GLU A 8 -29.55 -12.82 8.62
N ASP A 9 -30.55 -13.30 9.35
CA ASP A 9 -30.43 -14.42 10.28
C ASP A 9 -29.95 -15.72 9.59
N CYS A 10 -28.77 -16.19 10.00
CA CYS A 10 -28.26 -17.50 9.62
C CYS A 10 -29.06 -18.59 10.34
N VAL A 11 -30.15 -19.07 9.71
CA VAL A 11 -30.94 -20.19 10.23
C VAL A 11 -30.25 -21.51 9.86
N PRO A 12 -29.63 -22.24 10.81
CA PRO A 12 -28.90 -23.46 10.47
C PRO A 12 -29.86 -24.59 10.09
N GLY A 13 -29.64 -25.17 8.91
CA GLY A 13 -30.37 -26.35 8.46
C GLY A 13 -30.12 -27.55 9.38
N SER A 14 -31.13 -27.97 10.12
CA SER A 14 -31.07 -29.17 10.95
C SER A 14 -31.32 -30.42 10.11
N PHE A 15 -30.23 -31.12 9.75
CA PHE A 15 -30.31 -32.50 9.30
C PHE A 15 -30.59 -33.40 10.51
N GLY A 16 -31.82 -33.92 10.61
CA GLY A 16 -32.23 -34.75 11.75
C GLY A 16 -33.26 -35.81 11.36
N PHE A 17 -32.79 -36.98 10.90
CA PHE A 17 -33.63 -38.17 10.79
C PHE A 17 -33.81 -38.80 12.18
N SER A 18 -35.05 -38.85 12.67
CA SER A 18 -35.46 -39.75 13.76
C SER A 18 -36.95 -40.05 13.64
N GLY A 19 -37.31 -41.32 13.47
CA GLY A 19 -38.69 -41.76 13.48
C GLY A 19 -39.09 -42.29 14.85
N THR A 20 -40.39 -42.27 15.17
CA THR A 20 -41.23 -43.47 15.43
C THR A 20 -42.58 -43.09 16.06
N SER A 21 -43.64 -43.73 15.56
CA SER A 21 -44.90 -44.09 16.25
C SER A 21 -45.57 -43.13 17.26
N GLY A 22 -46.75 -42.63 16.89
CA GLY A 22 -47.76 -42.09 17.81
C GLY A 22 -49.15 -42.06 17.15
N LEU A 23 -50.03 -42.99 17.49
CA LEU A 23 -51.40 -43.08 16.96
C LEU A 23 -52.36 -42.16 17.74
N ALA A 24 -53.09 -41.27 17.06
CA ALA A 24 -54.36 -40.72 17.57
C ALA A 24 -55.26 -40.15 16.45
N ASN A 25 -56.24 -40.98 16.07
CA ASN A 25 -57.51 -40.67 15.41
C ASN A 25 -58.11 -39.25 15.66
N ASN A 26 -58.53 -38.53 14.61
CA ASN A 26 -59.96 -38.36 14.19
C ASN A 26 -60.19 -37.06 13.38
N GLY A 27 -60.94 -37.15 12.26
CA GLY A 27 -61.33 -35.98 11.45
C GLY A 27 -61.67 -36.32 9.99
N PRO A 28 -62.94 -36.39 9.59
CA PRO A 28 -63.35 -36.65 8.20
C PRO A 28 -63.64 -35.35 7.43
N GLY A 29 -63.22 -35.27 6.17
CA GLY A 29 -63.67 -34.21 5.26
C GLY A 29 -62.76 -33.99 4.04
N TRP A 30 -63.27 -34.36 2.86
CA TRP A 30 -62.84 -33.86 1.55
C TRP A 30 -61.45 -34.28 1.04
N LEU A 31 -61.41 -35.49 0.46
CA LEU A 31 -60.69 -35.60 -0.82
C LEU A 31 -61.34 -34.61 -1.80
N LYS A 32 -60.52 -33.77 -2.46
CA LYS A 32 -60.42 -33.64 -3.94
C LYS A 32 -59.64 -32.37 -4.32
N THR A 33 -58.32 -32.40 -4.19
CA THR A 33 -57.46 -31.50 -4.97
C THR A 33 -57.19 -32.15 -6.33
N GLU A 34 -58.04 -31.88 -7.32
CA GLU A 34 -57.65 -32.14 -8.70
C GLU A 34 -56.46 -31.24 -9.02
N THR A 35 -55.32 -31.84 -9.34
CA THR A 35 -54.18 -31.11 -9.90
C THR A 35 -54.49 -30.76 -11.35
N PRO A 36 -54.63 -29.48 -11.73
CA PRO A 36 -54.65 -29.11 -13.13
C PRO A 36 -53.23 -29.30 -13.65
N PHE A 37 -53.04 -30.33 -14.47
CA PHE A 37 -51.82 -30.52 -15.27
C PHE A 37 -51.78 -29.44 -16.35
N SER A 38 -51.30 -28.24 -16.01
CA SER A 38 -50.77 -27.21 -16.92
C SER A 38 -50.29 -26.00 -16.09
N GLY A 39 -48.98 -25.74 -16.04
CA GLY A 39 -48.45 -24.58 -15.30
C GLY A 39 -46.97 -24.60 -14.90
N GLY A 40 -46.26 -25.72 -15.04
CA GLY A 40 -44.85 -25.83 -14.65
C GLY A 40 -43.87 -25.00 -15.50
N ASP A 41 -44.14 -24.84 -16.79
CA ASP A 41 -43.17 -24.25 -17.72
C ASP A 41 -43.07 -22.72 -17.62
N TYR A 42 -44.19 -22.04 -17.36
CA TYR A 42 -44.22 -20.58 -17.25
C TYR A 42 -43.48 -20.06 -16.01
N SER A 43 -43.58 -20.76 -14.88
CA SER A 43 -42.88 -20.40 -13.65
C SER A 43 -41.38 -20.70 -13.74
N PHE A 44 -40.99 -21.83 -14.32
CA PHE A 44 -39.59 -22.19 -14.55
C PHE A 44 -38.89 -21.23 -15.53
N GLN A 45 -39.54 -20.89 -16.65
CA GLN A 45 -38.98 -19.96 -17.63
C GLN A 45 -38.81 -18.54 -17.06
N ALA A 46 -39.75 -18.08 -16.22
CA ALA A 46 -39.63 -16.81 -15.50
C ALA A 46 -38.51 -16.85 -14.45
N GLN A 47 -38.35 -17.96 -13.72
CA GLN A 47 -37.28 -18.15 -12.75
C GLN A 47 -35.89 -18.13 -13.40
N ILE A 48 -35.73 -18.70 -14.59
CA ILE A 48 -34.47 -18.62 -15.36
C ILE A 48 -34.18 -17.18 -15.77
N GLN A 49 -35.17 -16.42 -16.25
CA GLN A 49 -34.95 -15.02 -16.64
C GLN A 49 -34.58 -14.13 -15.44
N ASP A 50 -35.23 -14.33 -14.29
CA ASP A 50 -34.88 -13.66 -13.04
C ASP A 50 -33.44 -13.99 -12.62
N SER A 51 -33.05 -15.27 -12.62
CA SER A 51 -31.68 -15.68 -12.24
C SER A 51 -30.60 -15.12 -13.18
N GLN A 52 -30.85 -15.10 -14.49
CA GLN A 52 -29.96 -14.46 -15.48
C GLN A 52 -29.83 -12.94 -15.25
N SER A 53 -30.95 -12.26 -14.99
CA SER A 53 -30.97 -10.80 -14.75
C SER A 53 -30.21 -10.41 -13.48
N ARG A 54 -30.38 -11.18 -12.39
CA ARG A 54 -29.64 -11.02 -11.12
C ARG A 54 -28.16 -11.28 -11.32
N THR A 55 -27.81 -12.31 -12.07
CA THR A 55 -26.42 -12.66 -12.39
C THR A 55 -25.74 -11.52 -13.14
N ARG A 56 -26.34 -11.02 -14.23
CA ARG A 56 -25.83 -9.85 -14.98
C ARG A 56 -25.69 -8.61 -14.08
N SER A 57 -26.67 -8.33 -13.23
CA SER A 57 -26.64 -7.20 -12.28
C SER A 57 -25.55 -7.38 -11.22
N SER A 58 -25.21 -8.62 -10.85
CA SER A 58 -24.05 -8.94 -10.02
C SER A 58 -22.75 -8.67 -10.76
N GLN A 59 -22.63 -9.12 -12.02
CA GLN A 59 -21.45 -8.89 -12.85
C GLN A 59 -21.15 -7.40 -13.04
N GLN A 60 -22.17 -6.58 -13.37
CA GLN A 60 -22.01 -5.13 -13.56
C GLN A 60 -21.52 -4.43 -12.28
N ARG A 61 -22.05 -4.83 -11.10
CA ARG A 61 -21.57 -4.32 -9.80
C ARG A 61 -20.13 -4.76 -9.50
N ALA A 62 -19.76 -6.00 -9.82
CA ALA A 62 -18.40 -6.49 -9.66
C ALA A 62 -17.40 -5.73 -10.55
N LEU A 63 -17.73 -5.54 -11.84
CA LEU A 63 -16.92 -4.75 -12.78
C LEU A 63 -16.72 -3.31 -12.29
N ALA A 64 -17.80 -2.64 -11.87
CA ALA A 64 -17.72 -1.28 -11.31
C ALA A 64 -16.87 -1.22 -10.03
N SER A 65 -16.98 -2.22 -9.16
CA SER A 65 -16.16 -2.33 -7.94
C SER A 65 -14.67 -2.54 -8.24
N ILE A 66 -14.35 -3.41 -9.20
CA ILE A 66 -12.97 -3.69 -9.64
C ILE A 66 -12.36 -2.43 -10.26
N ALA A 67 -13.07 -1.75 -11.18
CA ALA A 67 -12.60 -0.52 -11.80
C ALA A 67 -12.39 0.63 -10.78
N ASN A 68 -13.27 0.74 -9.78
CA ASN A 68 -13.10 1.71 -8.69
C ASN A 68 -11.90 1.36 -7.79
N SER A 69 -11.74 0.09 -7.44
CA SER A 69 -10.58 -0.40 -6.66
C SER A 69 -9.27 -0.19 -7.41
N GLU A 70 -9.27 -0.37 -8.74
CA GLU A 70 -8.11 -0.17 -9.60
C GLU A 70 -7.69 1.30 -9.64
N ARG A 71 -8.66 2.22 -9.79
CA ARG A 71 -8.42 3.66 -9.70
C ARG A 71 -7.78 4.06 -8.37
N ILE A 72 -8.36 3.62 -7.25
CA ILE A 72 -7.85 3.92 -5.90
C ILE A 72 -6.46 3.29 -5.69
N GLY A 73 -6.23 2.08 -6.19
CA GLY A 73 -4.94 1.40 -6.14
C GLY A 73 -3.85 2.12 -6.92
N VAL A 74 -4.17 2.67 -8.10
CA VAL A 74 -3.25 3.50 -8.90
C VAL A 74 -2.93 4.83 -8.20
N GLU A 75 -3.93 5.49 -7.62
CA GLU A 75 -3.73 6.73 -6.85
C GLU A 75 -2.84 6.49 -5.62
N THR A 76 -3.12 5.42 -4.88
CA THR A 76 -2.30 4.96 -3.73
C THR A 76 -0.87 4.62 -4.16
N ALA A 77 -0.68 3.98 -5.31
CA ALA A 77 0.63 3.63 -5.83
C ALA A 77 1.47 4.87 -6.20
N ASN A 78 0.85 5.90 -6.77
CA ASN A 78 1.54 7.17 -7.05
C ASN A 78 1.97 7.87 -5.76
N GLU A 79 1.10 7.94 -4.75
CA GLU A 79 1.43 8.52 -3.44
C GLU A 79 2.57 7.75 -2.76
N LEU A 80 2.55 6.41 -2.76
CA LEU A 80 3.67 5.62 -2.22
C LEU A 80 4.97 5.87 -2.97
N LEU A 81 4.96 5.96 -4.30
CA LEU A 81 6.16 6.29 -5.07
C LEU A 81 6.70 7.69 -4.72
N GLU A 82 5.83 8.68 -4.52
CA GLU A 82 6.21 10.03 -4.09
C GLU A 82 6.80 10.01 -2.66
N GLN A 83 6.20 9.27 -1.73
CA GLN A 83 6.71 9.06 -0.38
C GLN A 83 8.08 8.37 -0.39
N GLY A 84 8.27 7.35 -1.24
CA GLY A 84 9.57 6.69 -1.43
C GLY A 84 10.65 7.64 -1.92
N GLU A 85 10.33 8.55 -2.85
CA GLU A 85 11.27 9.59 -3.29
C GLU A 85 11.56 10.63 -2.20
N LYS A 86 10.56 11.06 -1.42
CA LYS A 86 10.75 11.95 -0.25
C LYS A 86 11.68 11.30 0.78
N LEU A 87 11.49 10.02 1.07
CA LEU A 87 12.29 9.27 2.03
C LEU A 87 13.75 9.09 1.55
N SER A 88 13.96 8.81 0.26
CA SER A 88 15.29 8.79 -0.35
C SER A 88 16.02 10.14 -0.26
N ARG A 89 15.34 11.25 -0.54
CA ARG A 89 15.92 12.60 -0.36
C ARG A 89 16.28 12.88 1.11
N ALA A 90 15.46 12.41 2.05
CA ALA A 90 15.74 12.54 3.48
C ALA A 90 16.92 11.68 3.94
N GLU A 91 17.09 10.44 3.45
CA GLU A 91 18.28 9.61 3.74
C GLU A 91 19.57 10.31 3.24
N GLN A 92 19.55 10.84 2.01
CA GLN A 92 20.67 11.60 1.45
C GLN A 92 21.02 12.84 2.31
N GLN A 93 20.02 13.58 2.80
CA GLN A 93 20.24 14.73 3.67
C GLN A 93 20.83 14.32 5.04
N LEU A 94 20.43 13.19 5.62
CA LEU A 94 21.02 12.69 6.86
C LEU A 94 22.49 12.33 6.69
N ASP A 95 22.86 11.72 5.57
CA ASP A 95 24.25 11.38 5.26
C ASP A 95 25.09 12.65 4.99
N GLU A 96 24.54 13.67 4.32
CA GLU A 96 25.16 14.99 4.17
C GLU A 96 25.38 15.69 5.53
N ILE A 97 24.37 15.70 6.41
CA ILE A 97 24.49 16.25 7.76
C ILE A 97 25.55 15.48 8.56
N SER A 98 25.60 14.14 8.46
CA SER A 98 26.64 13.34 9.12
C SER A 98 28.06 13.69 8.62
N HIS A 99 28.22 13.98 7.33
CA HIS A 99 29.50 14.44 6.78
C HIS A 99 29.84 15.84 7.28
N LEU A 100 28.90 16.79 7.20
CA LEU A 100 29.07 18.16 7.67
C LEU A 100 29.39 18.21 9.17
N GLN A 101 28.79 17.35 9.99
CA GLN A 101 29.11 17.22 11.41
C GLN A 101 30.55 16.75 11.64
N LYS A 102 31.07 15.81 10.84
CA LYS A 102 32.48 15.37 10.95
C LYS A 102 33.45 16.50 10.63
N ASP A 103 33.16 17.30 9.60
CA ASP A 103 33.98 18.46 9.24
C ASP A 103 33.84 19.62 10.24
N SER A 104 32.62 19.89 10.72
CA SER A 104 32.37 20.82 11.82
C SER A 104 33.16 20.44 13.07
N GLN A 105 33.23 19.14 13.43
CA GLN A 105 34.03 18.69 14.56
C GLN A 105 35.53 19.00 14.38
N ARG A 106 36.08 18.81 13.16
CA ARG A 106 37.47 19.17 12.85
C ARG A 106 37.71 20.67 13.03
N GLN A 107 36.76 21.51 12.60
CA GLN A 107 36.84 22.97 12.79
C GLN A 107 36.72 23.37 14.27
N ILE A 108 35.77 22.80 15.02
CA ILE A 108 35.60 23.02 16.47
C ILE A 108 36.87 22.63 17.24
N ASN A 109 37.49 21.49 16.90
CA ASN A 109 38.75 21.05 17.50
C ASN A 109 39.91 22.02 17.18
N THR A 110 39.93 22.59 15.97
CA THR A 110 40.92 23.60 15.56
C THR A 110 40.74 24.89 16.34
N LEU A 111 39.51 25.42 16.42
CA LEU A 111 39.19 26.65 17.17
C LEU A 111 39.44 26.49 18.68
N SER A 112 39.12 25.33 19.25
CA SER A 112 39.45 24.97 20.65
C SER A 112 40.95 25.08 20.92
N SER A 113 41.77 24.60 19.98
CA SER A 113 43.23 24.58 20.10
C SER A 113 43.83 25.99 20.08
N VAL A 114 43.30 26.90 19.26
CA VAL A 114 43.76 28.31 19.20
C VAL A 114 43.45 29.05 20.50
N PHE A 115 42.24 28.90 21.04
CA PHE A 115 41.85 29.57 22.31
C PHE A 115 42.58 29.00 23.54
N GLY A 116 42.89 27.70 23.55
CA GLY A 116 43.71 27.06 24.60
C GLY A 116 45.20 27.43 24.52
N GLY A 117 45.73 27.57 23.31
CA GLY A 117 47.12 27.97 23.06
C GLY A 117 47.43 29.35 23.65
N LEU A 118 46.59 30.34 23.38
CA LEU A 118 46.79 31.71 23.87
C LEU A 118 46.85 31.80 25.41
N LYS A 119 45.96 31.10 26.13
CA LYS A 119 46.00 31.06 27.61
C LYS A 119 47.25 30.35 28.15
N THR A 120 47.82 29.41 27.40
CA THR A 120 49.07 28.73 27.77
C THR A 120 50.28 29.64 27.53
N PHE A 121 50.31 30.39 26.42
CA PHE A 121 51.38 31.35 26.10
C PHE A 121 51.46 32.52 27.10
N PHE A 122 50.33 32.97 27.66
CA PHE A 122 50.31 33.97 28.74
C PHE A 122 50.64 33.41 30.14
N SER A 123 51.06 32.15 30.30
CA SER A 123 51.39 31.56 31.61
C SER A 123 52.50 30.51 31.65
N ARG A 124 53.19 30.20 30.54
CA ARG A 124 54.26 29.19 30.55
C ARG A 124 55.42 29.48 29.58
N LYS A 125 56.64 29.46 30.12
CA LYS A 125 57.91 29.44 29.35
C LYS A 125 58.13 28.07 28.65
N GLN A 126 58.95 28.09 27.59
CA GLN A 126 59.61 26.97 26.89
C GLN A 126 58.84 26.14 25.83
N SER A 127 58.99 26.60 24.58
CA SER A 127 59.75 25.98 23.46
C SER A 127 59.27 24.73 22.68
N THR A 128 59.35 24.90 21.34
CA THR A 128 59.49 23.94 20.20
C THR A 128 58.23 23.61 19.37
N PRO A 129 58.24 23.83 18.02
CA PRO A 129 57.11 23.53 17.13
C PRO A 129 57.35 22.43 16.07
N SER A 130 56.27 21.71 15.78
CA SER A 130 55.98 20.94 14.55
C SER A 130 54.48 20.60 14.56
N GLY A 131 53.76 20.45 13.45
CA GLY A 131 54.07 20.69 12.03
C GLY A 131 52.88 20.19 11.18
N PRO A 132 52.24 20.99 10.29
CA PRO A 132 50.93 20.64 9.76
C PRO A 132 51.03 19.74 8.51
N THR A 133 50.42 18.54 8.58
CA THR A 133 50.23 17.66 7.42
C THR A 133 48.85 17.87 6.79
N THR A 134 48.84 18.37 5.56
CA THR A 134 47.67 18.44 4.69
C THR A 134 47.13 17.04 4.38
N ALA A 135 45.83 16.83 4.52
CA ALA A 135 45.15 15.61 4.09
C ALA A 135 44.01 15.95 3.11
N THR A 136 44.35 16.02 1.82
CA THR A 136 43.37 16.01 0.72
C THR A 136 42.65 14.66 0.72
N SER A 137 41.33 14.66 0.92
CA SER A 137 40.53 13.43 0.94
C SER A 137 39.44 13.47 -0.13
N THR A 138 39.84 13.26 -1.38
CA THR A 138 38.90 12.92 -2.46
C THR A 138 38.42 11.48 -2.25
N ASN A 139 37.18 11.30 -1.79
CA ASN A 139 36.58 9.98 -1.67
C ASN A 139 35.44 9.81 -2.70
N PRO A 140 35.42 8.72 -3.49
CA PRO A 140 34.41 8.55 -4.53
C PRO A 140 33.04 8.20 -3.93
N ARG A 141 32.01 8.72 -4.59
CA ARG A 141 30.58 8.47 -4.32
C ARG A 141 30.28 6.96 -4.36
N PRO A 142 29.78 6.32 -3.29
CA PRO A 142 29.25 4.97 -3.37
C PRO A 142 28.06 4.93 -4.32
N ASN A 143 28.04 3.89 -5.16
CA ASN A 143 26.96 3.67 -6.11
C ASN A 143 25.70 3.22 -5.34
N GLU A 144 24.63 4.00 -5.34
CA GLU A 144 23.38 3.60 -4.70
C GLU A 144 22.77 2.38 -5.41
N PRO A 145 22.19 1.42 -4.68
CA PRO A 145 21.35 0.40 -5.30
C PRO A 145 20.11 1.08 -5.87
N ALA A 146 20.01 1.14 -7.20
CA ALA A 146 18.86 1.72 -7.89
C ALA A 146 17.57 1.04 -7.40
N ARG A 147 16.74 1.78 -6.65
CA ARG A 147 15.48 1.31 -6.07
C ARG A 147 14.58 0.78 -7.18
N SER A 148 14.36 -0.55 -7.21
CA SER A 148 13.62 -1.26 -8.26
C SER A 148 12.10 -1.02 -8.19
N THR A 149 11.69 0.24 -8.34
CA THR A 149 10.27 0.69 -8.42
C THR A 149 9.60 0.36 -9.76
N SER A 150 10.30 -0.32 -10.67
CA SER A 150 9.88 -0.57 -12.05
C SER A 150 8.59 -1.39 -12.14
N SER A 151 8.39 -2.37 -11.25
CA SER A 151 7.19 -3.22 -11.20
C SER A 151 5.92 -2.44 -10.83
N LEU A 152 6.00 -1.58 -9.81
CA LEU A 152 4.88 -0.73 -9.39
C LEU A 152 4.59 0.35 -10.45
N ARG A 153 5.62 1.02 -10.98
CA ARG A 153 5.47 2.01 -12.07
C ARG A 153 4.85 1.39 -13.33
N HIS A 154 5.22 0.16 -13.70
CA HIS A 154 4.61 -0.56 -14.82
C HIS A 154 3.13 -0.90 -14.56
N SER A 155 2.81 -1.37 -13.35
CA SER A 155 1.42 -1.65 -12.94
C SER A 155 0.54 -0.40 -12.96
N VAL A 156 1.09 0.75 -12.54
CA VAL A 156 0.43 2.07 -12.61
C VAL A 156 0.21 2.55 -14.05
N SER A 157 1.18 2.33 -14.95
CA SER A 157 1.08 2.76 -16.36
C SER A 157 0.10 1.93 -17.20
N SER A 158 -0.32 0.77 -16.70
CA SER A 158 -1.22 -0.16 -17.39
C SER A 158 -2.68 0.34 -17.34
N GLN A 159 -3.02 1.34 -18.14
CA GLN A 159 -4.38 1.88 -18.19
C GLN A 159 -5.40 0.79 -18.58
N PRO A 160 -6.54 0.71 -17.87
CA PRO A 160 -7.51 -0.35 -18.11
C PRO A 160 -8.47 -0.04 -19.27
N THR A 161 -8.60 -0.99 -20.20
CA THR A 161 -9.46 -0.91 -21.38
C THR A 161 -10.92 -1.33 -21.08
N TRP A 162 -11.50 -0.85 -19.98
CA TRP A 162 -12.89 -1.15 -19.60
C TRP A 162 -13.95 -0.72 -20.64
N SER A 163 -13.59 0.17 -21.57
CA SER A 163 -14.48 0.76 -22.59
C SER A 163 -14.22 0.31 -24.03
N ALA A 164 -13.15 -0.45 -24.30
CA ALA A 164 -12.65 -0.66 -25.67
C ALA A 164 -13.21 -1.90 -26.39
N SER A 165 -14.03 -2.72 -25.74
CA SER A 165 -14.46 -4.04 -26.23
C SER A 165 -15.93 -4.10 -26.67
N LEU A 166 -16.44 -3.03 -27.29
CA LEU A 166 -17.73 -3.01 -27.98
C LEU A 166 -17.54 -3.55 -29.43
N PRO A 167 -18.05 -4.76 -29.77
CA PRO A 167 -18.13 -5.16 -31.17
C PRO A 167 -19.16 -4.30 -31.89
N ALA A 168 -18.81 -3.82 -33.08
CA ALA A 168 -19.77 -3.16 -33.96
C ALA A 168 -20.76 -4.20 -34.49
N GLN A 169 -22.00 -4.14 -33.98
CA GLN A 169 -23.25 -4.61 -34.58
C GLN A 169 -23.12 -5.67 -35.70
N GLU A 170 -23.09 -6.95 -35.31
CA GLU A 170 -23.60 -8.02 -36.17
C GLU A 170 -24.89 -8.60 -35.59
N ASP A 171 -25.76 -9.01 -36.49
CA ASP A 171 -27.09 -9.55 -36.23
C ASP A 171 -27.06 -10.93 -35.53
N PHE A 172 -28.25 -11.50 -35.30
CA PHE A 172 -28.54 -12.89 -34.86
C PHE A 172 -28.78 -13.17 -33.36
N ALA A 173 -29.99 -13.71 -33.13
CA ALA A 173 -30.45 -14.54 -32.01
C ALA A 173 -30.35 -13.97 -30.57
N PRO A 174 -31.47 -13.53 -29.95
CA PRO A 174 -31.47 -12.92 -28.61
C PRO A 174 -31.06 -13.87 -27.47
N SER A 175 -31.03 -15.19 -27.70
CA SER A 175 -30.56 -16.15 -26.70
C SER A 175 -29.03 -16.22 -26.61
N ARG A 176 -28.30 -16.08 -27.73
CA ARG A 176 -26.83 -16.23 -27.74
C ARG A 176 -26.11 -14.99 -27.24
N GLN A 177 -26.70 -13.81 -27.47
CA GLN A 177 -26.18 -12.52 -27.00
C GLN A 177 -26.08 -12.45 -25.47
N ASN A 178 -26.96 -13.15 -24.74
CA ASN A 178 -26.93 -13.16 -23.27
C ASN A 178 -25.69 -13.91 -22.73
N ASP A 179 -25.35 -15.04 -23.32
CA ASP A 179 -24.22 -15.89 -22.90
C ASP A 179 -22.88 -15.25 -23.30
N THR A 180 -22.78 -14.67 -24.50
CA THR A 180 -21.56 -13.99 -24.96
C THR A 180 -21.19 -12.77 -24.11
N GLU A 181 -22.19 -11.99 -23.68
CA GLU A 181 -21.95 -10.84 -22.78
C GLU A 181 -21.65 -11.28 -21.35
N PHE A 182 -22.21 -12.42 -20.90
CA PHE A 182 -21.85 -13.03 -19.62
C PHE A 182 -20.37 -13.47 -19.61
N GLU A 183 -19.90 -14.15 -20.66
CA GLU A 183 -18.49 -14.55 -20.82
C GLU A 183 -17.56 -13.34 -20.95
N ARG A 184 -17.92 -12.32 -21.76
CA ARG A 184 -17.17 -11.05 -21.88
C ARG A 184 -16.95 -10.42 -20.50
N ASN A 185 -18.01 -10.31 -19.70
CA ASN A 185 -17.94 -9.73 -18.37
C ASN A 185 -17.02 -10.52 -17.43
N LEU A 186 -17.01 -11.85 -17.50
CA LEU A 186 -16.09 -12.68 -16.71
C LEU A 186 -14.63 -12.47 -17.14
N GLY A 187 -14.36 -12.37 -18.45
CA GLY A 187 -13.02 -12.04 -18.96
C GLY A 187 -12.53 -10.68 -18.44
N LEU A 188 -13.36 -9.65 -18.58
CA LEU A 188 -13.06 -8.30 -18.07
C LEU A 188 -12.81 -8.28 -16.55
N MET A 189 -13.58 -9.05 -15.76
CA MET A 189 -13.32 -9.22 -14.32
C MET A 189 -11.99 -9.92 -14.04
N SER A 190 -11.70 -11.01 -14.75
CA SER A 190 -10.45 -11.76 -14.60
C SER A 190 -9.24 -10.85 -14.87
N ASP A 191 -9.27 -10.08 -15.94
CA ASP A 191 -8.21 -9.13 -16.29
C ASP A 191 -8.08 -8.02 -15.25
N GLY A 192 -9.19 -7.45 -14.78
CA GLY A 192 -9.17 -6.43 -13.73
C GLY A 192 -8.67 -6.94 -12.38
N VAL A 193 -9.03 -8.16 -11.98
CA VAL A 193 -8.50 -8.82 -10.77
C VAL A 193 -7.00 -9.12 -10.94
N SER A 194 -6.56 -9.49 -12.14
CA SER A 194 -5.14 -9.68 -12.46
C SER A 194 -4.34 -8.38 -12.33
N ARG A 195 -4.87 -7.25 -12.85
CA ARG A 195 -4.26 -5.92 -12.67
C ARG A 195 -4.27 -5.45 -11.22
N LEU A 196 -5.37 -5.65 -10.49
CA LEU A 196 -5.45 -5.40 -9.04
C LEU A 196 -4.42 -6.21 -8.26
N LYS A 197 -4.19 -7.48 -8.62
CA LYS A 197 -3.14 -8.31 -8.02
C LYS A 197 -1.74 -7.73 -8.30
N GLY A 198 -1.47 -7.32 -9.55
CA GLY A 198 -0.22 -6.67 -9.92
C GLY A 198 0.05 -5.39 -9.13
N LEU A 199 -0.97 -4.53 -8.99
CA LEU A 199 -0.93 -3.34 -8.14
C LEU A 199 -0.68 -3.73 -6.67
N ALA A 200 -1.45 -4.64 -6.09
CA ALA A 200 -1.30 -5.07 -4.70
C ALA A 200 0.10 -5.65 -4.39
N GLN A 201 0.67 -6.44 -5.30
CA GLN A 201 2.04 -6.97 -5.16
C GLN A 201 3.09 -5.85 -5.24
N GLY A 202 2.94 -4.91 -6.16
CA GLY A 202 3.84 -3.76 -6.27
C GLY A 202 3.76 -2.80 -5.08
N LEU A 203 2.54 -2.50 -4.60
CA LEU A 203 2.29 -1.71 -3.39
C LEU A 203 2.94 -2.36 -2.16
N ASN A 204 2.80 -3.68 -1.99
CA ASN A 204 3.38 -4.42 -0.87
C ASN A 204 4.93 -4.38 -0.87
N GLU A 205 5.57 -4.55 -2.03
CA GLU A 205 7.04 -4.48 -2.09
C GLU A 205 7.55 -3.04 -1.87
N GLU A 206 6.88 -2.03 -2.41
CA GLU A 206 7.22 -0.63 -2.18
C GLU A 206 7.07 -0.24 -0.69
N LEU A 207 6.02 -0.72 0.00
CA LEU A 207 5.88 -0.59 1.46
C LEU A 207 7.00 -1.31 2.22
N ARG A 208 7.38 -2.53 1.80
CA ARG A 208 8.48 -3.29 2.42
C ARG A 208 9.81 -2.53 2.30
N LEU A 209 10.09 -1.95 1.13
CA LEU A 209 11.27 -1.13 0.89
C LEU A 209 11.27 0.16 1.72
N GLN A 210 10.11 0.82 1.88
CA GLN A 210 9.99 2.02 2.73
C GLN A 210 10.20 1.70 4.21
N ASN A 211 9.63 0.62 4.73
CA ASN A 211 9.87 0.19 6.11
C ASN A 211 11.36 -0.12 6.36
N GLU A 212 11.99 -0.91 5.48
CA GLU A 212 13.41 -1.25 5.59
C GLU A 212 14.31 0.01 5.51
N GLN A 213 13.90 1.04 4.77
CA GLN A 213 14.56 2.34 4.71
C GLN A 213 14.36 3.15 5.99
N LEU A 214 13.14 3.20 6.54
CA LEU A 214 12.82 3.86 7.81
C LEU A 214 13.61 3.25 8.98
N ASP A 215 13.67 1.92 9.07
CA ASP A 215 14.41 1.19 10.10
C ASP A 215 15.92 1.51 10.06
N ARG A 216 16.49 1.73 8.86
CA ARG A 216 17.89 2.18 8.70
C ARG A 216 18.08 3.66 9.03
N MET A 217 17.08 4.51 8.75
CA MET A 217 17.18 5.95 8.95
C MET A 217 17.01 6.35 10.42
N ALA A 218 16.09 5.74 11.15
CA ALA A 218 15.79 6.08 12.55
C ALA A 218 17.05 6.22 13.45
N PRO A 219 17.93 5.21 13.57
CA PRO A 219 19.15 5.35 14.39
C PRO A 219 20.17 6.36 13.84
N ARG A 220 20.13 6.69 12.53
CA ARG A 220 20.96 7.77 11.96
C ARG A 220 20.43 9.14 12.37
N VAL A 221 19.11 9.36 12.34
CA VAL A 221 18.46 10.60 12.81
C VAL A 221 18.82 10.87 14.27
N ASP A 222 18.73 9.84 15.12
CA ASP A 222 19.10 9.94 16.54
C ASP A 222 20.57 10.33 16.67
N SER A 223 21.50 9.60 16.04
CA SER A 223 22.95 9.87 16.08
C SER A 223 23.32 11.28 15.57
N VAL A 224 22.65 11.75 14.51
CA VAL A 224 22.80 13.11 13.98
C VAL A 224 22.32 14.16 14.99
N THR A 225 21.17 13.95 15.62
CA THR A 225 20.60 14.86 16.64
C THR A 225 21.49 14.94 17.88
N ASP A 226 21.98 13.79 18.32
CA ASP A 226 22.89 13.62 19.45
C ASP A 226 24.22 14.36 19.21
N THR A 227 24.78 14.21 18.01
CA THR A 227 26.03 14.86 17.59
C THR A 227 25.85 16.37 17.46
N MET A 228 24.75 16.83 16.86
CA MET A 228 24.40 18.25 16.76
C MET A 228 24.29 18.90 18.14
N THR A 229 23.66 18.23 19.10
CA THR A 229 23.50 18.72 20.48
C THR A 229 24.86 18.86 21.17
N ARG A 230 25.74 17.85 21.06
CA ARG A 230 27.12 17.90 21.59
C ARG A 230 27.94 19.03 20.97
N GLN A 231 27.86 19.21 19.65
CA GLN A 231 28.57 20.27 18.93
C GLN A 231 28.08 21.66 19.32
N ASN A 232 26.77 21.85 19.47
CA ASN A 232 26.18 23.11 19.93
C ASN A 232 26.68 23.47 21.34
N GLN A 233 26.69 22.52 22.27
CA GLN A 233 27.24 22.72 23.62
C GLN A 233 28.75 23.07 23.59
N GLN A 234 29.54 22.41 22.75
CA GLN A 234 30.97 22.73 22.58
C GLN A 234 31.17 24.15 22.02
N MET A 235 30.42 24.55 20.98
CA MET A 235 30.48 25.89 20.40
C MET A 235 30.09 26.97 21.42
N ASN A 236 28.99 26.79 22.18
CA ASN A 236 28.59 27.73 23.22
C ASN A 236 29.68 27.91 24.29
N LYS A 237 30.35 26.81 24.68
CA LYS A 237 31.47 26.84 25.61
C LYS A 237 32.68 27.60 25.06
N LEU A 238 32.98 27.48 23.76
CA LEU A 238 34.04 28.25 23.09
C LEU A 238 33.71 29.74 23.00
N LEU A 239 32.45 30.08 22.73
CA LEU A 239 31.94 31.45 22.65
C LEU A 239 31.77 32.11 24.04
N GLY A 240 32.05 31.39 25.14
CA GLY A 240 31.89 31.91 26.50
C GLY A 240 30.43 32.06 26.95
N VAL A 241 29.47 31.55 26.17
CA VAL A 241 28.05 31.56 26.50
C VAL A 241 27.81 30.54 27.61
N LYS A 242 27.57 31.04 28.83
CA LYS A 242 27.13 30.18 29.94
C LYS A 242 25.70 29.68 29.64
N PRO A 243 25.38 28.39 29.83
CA PRO A 243 24.00 27.95 29.85
C PRO A 243 23.24 28.70 30.96
N LYS A 244 22.00 29.08 30.66
CA LYS A 244 21.04 29.59 31.65
C LYS A 244 20.33 28.41 32.30
#